data_AF-A0A9D7IFU8-F1
#
_entry.id   AF-A0A9D7IFU8-F1
#
_cell.length_a   1.000
_cell.length_b   1.000
_cell.length_c   1.000
_cell.angle_alpha   90.00
_cell.angle_beta   90.00
_cell.angle_gamma   90.00
#
_symmetry.space_group_name_H-M   'P 1'
#
loop_
_entity.id
_entity.type
_entity.pdbx_description
1 polymer ?
#
loop_
_entity_poly.entity_id
_entity_poly.type
_entity_poly.pdbx_seq_one_letter_code
_entity_poly.pdbx_strand_id
1 'polypeptide(L)'
;MPHFIFAGYMGLSSVFHFLYSKGYVYFTPVGDPAPQEYFLQLAEAQQLYVLAHAALVHGIMLASRYRAPKFSLEFKSYSGGALVLAFLAIGLTALFHAIPGLDQFAVKTDNLSLVASVVAVALVLPEKKWMYSVVALALFGANLFQSFISGWKEDILVPLILLGALLYPRYKKPVIVLGSISLVFLLFVLPFFTNIIREQSWQGQAEATTAALEAFETLQNASSKELADVNWNFLVFRFSEISNFVKYMENVPANRPFYDWQIIDQGFLNILPRTLFPDKPNMEAMVMERVLENGIIEWYSVGKVSAKPQLVVDGYLSFGMFGSWLFCFLIGLLSAFSSVVAERWFGGYLWGTGLIYTGLFQVFWRGSCWEFIINIFIWSFILMALLFVLFRGFGFLKKVS
;
A
#
# COMPACT_ATOMS: atom_id res chain seq x y z
N MET A 1 -8.74 -9.09 3.40
CA MET A 1 -8.12 -7.77 3.67
C MET A 1 -8.14 -6.85 2.44
N PRO A 2 -7.72 -7.27 1.23
CA PRO A 2 -7.67 -6.37 0.06
C PRO A 2 -9.00 -5.67 -0.28
N HIS A 3 -10.13 -6.38 -0.23
CA HIS A 3 -11.45 -5.79 -0.51
C HIS A 3 -11.88 -4.73 0.53
N PHE A 4 -11.57 -4.92 1.81
CA PHE A 4 -11.88 -3.92 2.84
C PHE A 4 -11.07 -2.65 2.65
N ILE A 5 -9.78 -2.78 2.31
CA ILE A 5 -8.92 -1.63 2.03
C ILE A 5 -9.38 -0.94 0.75
N PHE A 6 -9.73 -1.69 -0.30
CA PHE A 6 -10.31 -1.11 -1.51
C PHE A 6 -11.60 -0.33 -1.20
N ALA A 7 -12.54 -0.93 -0.47
CA ALA A 7 -13.80 -0.28 -0.12
C ALA A 7 -13.57 1.00 0.72
N GLY A 8 -12.65 0.97 1.68
CA GLY A 8 -12.31 2.13 2.50
C GLY A 8 -11.59 3.23 1.71
N TYR A 9 -10.52 2.88 1.01
CA TYR A 9 -9.62 3.82 0.36
C TYR A 9 -10.14 4.34 -0.99
N MET A 10 -10.84 3.51 -1.78
CA MET A 10 -11.36 3.91 -3.09
C MET A 10 -12.84 4.28 -3.05
N GLY A 11 -13.60 3.65 -2.14
CA GLY A 11 -15.05 3.82 -2.07
C GLY A 11 -15.47 4.92 -1.10
N LEU A 12 -15.04 4.84 0.17
CA LEU A 12 -15.50 5.72 1.24
C LEU A 12 -14.76 7.07 1.28
N SER A 13 -13.50 7.11 0.87
CA SER A 13 -12.69 8.34 0.87
C SER A 13 -13.28 9.44 -0.03
N SER A 14 -14.00 9.07 -1.09
CA SER A 14 -14.57 10.02 -2.04
C SER A 14 -15.67 10.91 -1.45
N VAL A 15 -16.24 10.55 -0.28
CA VAL A 15 -17.29 11.33 0.39
C VAL A 15 -16.86 12.78 0.62
N PHE A 16 -15.59 13.02 0.99
CA PHE A 16 -15.08 14.37 1.21
C PHE A 16 -15.02 15.17 -0.09
N HIS A 17 -14.67 14.51 -1.20
CA HIS A 17 -14.68 15.13 -2.51
C HIS A 17 -16.10 15.49 -2.95
N PHE A 18 -17.09 14.59 -2.74
CA PHE A 18 -18.50 14.90 -3.03
C PHE A 18 -19.02 16.09 -2.21
N LEU A 19 -18.68 16.16 -0.92
CA LEU A 19 -19.03 17.30 -0.05
C LEU A 19 -18.40 18.59 -0.56
N TYR A 20 -17.11 18.54 -0.88
CA TYR A 20 -16.38 19.68 -1.43
C TYR A 20 -16.99 20.18 -2.74
N SER A 21 -17.29 19.27 -3.68
CA SER A 21 -17.96 19.63 -4.93
C SER A 21 -19.33 20.26 -4.70
N LYS A 22 -20.01 19.97 -3.58
CA LYS A 22 -21.29 20.60 -3.20
C LYS A 22 -21.13 21.96 -2.51
N GLY A 23 -19.90 22.46 -2.35
CA GLY A 23 -19.61 23.74 -1.69
C GLY A 23 -19.44 23.64 -0.18
N TYR A 24 -19.22 22.43 0.37
CA TYR A 24 -19.02 22.22 1.80
C TYR A 24 -17.54 22.13 2.19
N VAL A 25 -17.21 22.67 3.37
CA VAL A 25 -15.94 22.48 4.06
C VAL A 25 -16.26 22.00 5.48
N TYR A 26 -15.76 20.83 5.88
CA TYR A 26 -16.11 20.21 7.18
C TYR A 26 -17.61 20.26 7.51
N PHE A 27 -18.45 19.88 6.54
CA PHE A 27 -19.93 19.90 6.65
C PHE A 27 -20.57 21.28 6.84
N THR A 28 -19.81 22.36 6.70
CA THR A 28 -20.31 23.74 6.68
C THR A 28 -20.40 24.22 5.22
N PRO A 29 -21.51 24.81 4.78
CA PRO A 29 -21.61 25.38 3.44
C PRO A 29 -20.77 26.67 3.36
N VAL A 30 -19.83 26.75 2.42
CA VAL A 30 -18.87 27.88 2.29
C VAL A 30 -18.84 28.46 0.86
N GLY A 31 -19.27 27.71 -0.15
CA GLY A 31 -19.24 28.16 -1.54
C GLY A 31 -20.34 27.56 -2.41
N ASP A 32 -20.33 27.94 -3.69
CA ASP A 32 -21.27 27.44 -4.67
C ASP A 32 -20.93 25.99 -5.08
N PRO A 33 -21.94 25.17 -5.37
CA PRO A 33 -21.72 23.82 -5.87
C PRO A 33 -21.10 23.85 -7.27
N ALA A 34 -20.29 22.82 -7.57
CA ALA A 34 -19.78 22.56 -8.90
C ALA A 34 -20.92 22.39 -9.93
N PRO A 35 -20.65 22.61 -11.23
CA PRO A 35 -21.63 22.39 -12.29
C PRO A 35 -22.23 20.98 -12.25
N GLN A 36 -23.50 20.86 -12.65
CA GLN A 36 -24.22 19.59 -12.66
C GLN A 36 -23.51 18.51 -13.50
N GLU A 37 -22.87 18.91 -14.60
CA GLU A 37 -22.11 18.01 -15.47
C GLU A 37 -20.96 17.32 -14.72
N TYR A 38 -20.17 18.08 -13.95
CA TYR A 38 -19.10 17.52 -13.13
C TYR A 38 -19.62 16.52 -12.09
N PHE A 39 -20.79 16.78 -11.51
CA PHE A 39 -21.42 15.81 -10.60
C PHE A 39 -21.81 14.50 -11.25
N LEU A 40 -22.26 14.54 -12.51
CA LEU A 40 -22.62 13.34 -13.26
C LEU A 40 -21.37 12.50 -13.55
N GLN A 41 -20.28 13.14 -13.98
CA GLN A 41 -18.99 12.47 -14.20
C GLN A 41 -18.43 11.88 -12.90
N LEU A 42 -18.53 12.63 -11.79
CA LEU A 42 -18.11 12.15 -10.47
C LEU A 42 -18.91 10.92 -10.03
N ALA A 43 -20.21 10.91 -10.29
CA ALA A 43 -21.07 9.75 -10.03
C ALA A 43 -20.70 8.56 -10.92
N GLU A 44 -20.38 8.78 -12.19
CA GLU A 44 -19.94 7.74 -13.12
C GLU A 44 -18.60 7.12 -12.68
N ALA A 45 -17.63 7.95 -12.29
CA ALA A 45 -16.35 7.50 -11.72
C ALA A 45 -16.56 6.64 -10.47
N GLN A 46 -17.48 7.04 -9.58
CA GLN A 46 -17.83 6.25 -8.39
C GLN A 46 -18.49 4.90 -8.77
N GLN A 47 -19.36 4.87 -9.78
CA GLN A 47 -19.95 3.63 -10.28
C GLN A 47 -18.88 2.67 -10.81
N LEU A 48 -17.86 3.17 -11.51
CA LEU A 48 -16.72 2.38 -11.96
C LEU A 48 -15.89 1.82 -10.79
N TYR A 49 -15.69 2.58 -9.72
CA TYR A 49 -15.07 2.05 -8.49
C TYR A 49 -15.90 0.95 -7.85
N VAL A 50 -17.23 1.06 -7.84
CA VAL A 50 -18.13 -0.01 -7.34
C VAL A 50 -18.04 -1.27 -8.21
N LEU A 51 -18.06 -1.11 -9.54
CA LEU A 51 -17.86 -2.22 -10.48
C LEU A 51 -16.51 -2.90 -10.26
N ALA A 52 -15.44 -2.11 -10.15
CA ALA A 52 -14.09 -2.60 -9.89
C ALA A 52 -13.99 -3.35 -8.56
N HIS A 53 -14.65 -2.87 -7.50
CA HIS A 53 -14.72 -3.57 -6.23
C HIS A 53 -15.45 -4.92 -6.36
N ALA A 54 -16.59 -4.95 -7.05
CA ALA A 54 -17.33 -6.19 -7.31
C ALA A 54 -16.47 -7.19 -8.11
N ALA A 55 -15.73 -6.71 -9.10
CA ALA A 55 -14.80 -7.52 -9.89
C ALA A 55 -13.66 -8.09 -9.04
N LEU A 56 -13.06 -7.26 -8.18
CA LEU A 56 -12.03 -7.68 -7.22
C LEU A 56 -12.54 -8.80 -6.31
N VAL A 57 -13.71 -8.61 -5.70
CA VAL A 57 -14.33 -9.62 -4.82
C VAL A 57 -14.63 -10.89 -5.61
N HIS A 58 -15.14 -10.78 -6.83
CA HIS A 58 -15.39 -11.93 -7.70
C HIS A 58 -14.10 -12.74 -7.96
N GLY A 59 -13.00 -12.07 -8.31
CA GLY A 59 -11.69 -12.71 -8.50
C GLY A 59 -11.20 -13.41 -7.23
N ILE A 60 -11.34 -12.75 -6.07
CA ILE A 60 -10.99 -13.32 -4.77
C ILE A 60 -11.80 -14.61 -4.53
N MET A 61 -13.13 -14.56 -4.67
CA MET A 61 -14.01 -15.69 -4.42
C MET A 61 -13.68 -16.89 -5.31
N LEU A 62 -13.38 -16.65 -6.59
CA LEU A 62 -13.05 -17.70 -7.55
C LEU A 62 -11.76 -18.45 -7.16
N ALA A 63 -10.74 -17.72 -6.69
CA ALA A 63 -9.44 -18.28 -6.33
C ALA A 63 -9.30 -18.72 -4.86
N SER A 64 -10.22 -18.33 -3.97
CA SER A 64 -10.19 -18.63 -2.52
C SER A 64 -10.52 -20.10 -2.16
N ARG A 65 -10.23 -21.05 -3.05
CA ARG A 65 -10.45 -22.49 -2.78
C ARG A 65 -9.42 -22.97 -1.77
N TYR A 66 -9.75 -22.86 -0.48
CA TYR A 66 -8.89 -23.29 0.61
C TYR A 66 -8.55 -24.78 0.49
N ARG A 67 -7.27 -25.08 0.65
CA ARG A 67 -6.75 -26.44 0.74
C ARG A 67 -5.89 -26.51 1.98
N ALA A 68 -5.94 -27.64 2.68
CA ALA A 68 -5.12 -27.85 3.86
C ALA A 68 -3.63 -27.56 3.57
N PRO A 69 -2.91 -26.95 4.52
CA PRO A 69 -1.50 -26.62 4.35
C PRO A 69 -0.69 -27.90 4.14
N LYS A 70 0.27 -27.85 3.20
CA LYS A 70 1.16 -29.00 2.93
C LYS A 70 2.35 -29.03 3.88
N PHE A 71 2.73 -27.88 4.38
CA PHE A 71 3.87 -27.69 5.26
C PHE A 71 3.45 -26.85 6.46
N SER A 72 4.12 -27.04 7.60
CA SER A 72 3.96 -26.23 8.80
C SER A 72 5.31 -25.72 9.26
N LEU A 73 5.35 -24.44 9.65
CA LEU A 73 6.46 -23.89 10.41
C LEU A 73 6.35 -24.32 11.86
N GLU A 74 7.36 -25.05 12.34
CA GLU A 74 7.44 -25.47 13.73
C GLU A 74 8.44 -24.62 14.49
N PHE A 75 7.92 -23.71 15.31
CA PHE A 75 8.70 -22.95 16.27
C PHE A 75 8.31 -23.37 17.69
N LYS A 76 9.27 -23.35 18.63
CA LYS A 76 9.00 -23.59 20.06
C LYS A 76 7.99 -22.59 20.65
N SER A 77 7.89 -21.41 20.04
CA SER A 77 7.02 -20.31 20.45
C SER A 77 6.65 -19.51 19.21
N TYR A 78 5.37 -19.14 19.07
CA TYR A 78 4.91 -18.34 17.95
C TYR A 78 5.56 -16.94 17.96
N SER A 79 5.59 -16.28 19.12
CA SER A 79 6.27 -14.98 19.25
C SER A 79 7.78 -15.07 18.93
N GLY A 80 8.46 -16.11 19.41
CA GLY A 80 9.86 -16.37 19.09
C GLY A 80 10.10 -16.61 17.60
N GLY A 81 9.23 -17.38 16.94
CA GLY A 81 9.30 -17.61 15.49
C GLY A 81 9.16 -16.31 14.68
N ALA A 82 8.18 -15.46 15.04
CA ALA A 82 7.98 -14.17 14.38
C ALA A 82 9.19 -13.23 14.55
N LEU A 83 9.80 -13.20 15.75
CA LEU A 83 11.03 -12.45 15.99
C LEU A 83 12.21 -12.96 15.17
N VAL A 84 12.41 -14.27 15.10
CA VAL A 84 13.47 -14.87 14.27
C VAL A 84 13.27 -14.48 12.81
N LEU A 85 12.04 -14.55 12.30
CA LEU A 85 11.74 -14.13 10.93
C LEU A 85 12.00 -12.64 10.69
N ALA A 86 11.66 -11.78 11.66
CA ALA A 86 11.92 -10.34 11.55
C ALA A 86 13.43 -10.06 11.48
N PHE A 87 14.25 -10.65 12.37
CA PHE A 87 15.70 -10.47 12.34
C PHE A 87 16.35 -11.06 11.08
N LEU A 88 15.90 -12.24 10.64
CA LEU A 88 16.35 -12.83 9.38
C LEU A 88 16.03 -11.92 8.20
N ALA A 89 14.83 -11.35 8.16
CA ALA A 89 14.42 -10.42 7.11
C ALA A 89 15.28 -9.15 7.10
N ILE A 90 15.60 -8.58 8.27
CA ILE A 90 16.53 -7.43 8.39
C ILE A 90 17.92 -7.79 7.86
N GLY A 91 18.46 -8.94 8.26
CA GLY A 91 19.75 -9.42 7.78
C GLY A 91 19.78 -9.61 6.26
N LEU A 92 18.70 -10.16 5.69
CA LEU A 92 18.55 -10.29 4.23
C LEU A 92 18.42 -8.93 3.53
N THR A 93 17.69 -7.98 4.11
CA THR A 93 17.60 -6.61 3.57
C THR A 93 18.98 -5.97 3.49
N ALA A 94 19.78 -6.04 4.56
CA ALA A 94 21.14 -5.52 4.56
C ALA A 94 22.04 -6.22 3.53
N LEU A 95 21.93 -7.55 3.41
CA LEU A 95 22.67 -8.32 2.42
C LEU A 95 22.28 -7.94 0.98
N PHE A 96 21.00 -7.78 0.70
CA PHE A 96 20.50 -7.43 -0.63
C PHE A 96 20.85 -6.00 -1.03
N HIS A 97 20.85 -5.05 -0.09
CA HIS A 97 21.35 -3.69 -0.37
C HIS A 97 22.85 -3.64 -0.66
N ALA A 98 23.63 -4.56 -0.11
CA ALA A 98 25.07 -4.61 -0.39
C ALA A 98 25.40 -5.10 -1.81
N ILE A 99 24.45 -5.72 -2.52
CA ILE A 99 24.66 -6.31 -3.85
C ILE A 99 23.87 -5.50 -4.89
N PRO A 100 24.54 -4.79 -5.82
CA PRO A 100 23.88 -4.04 -6.87
C PRO A 100 22.89 -4.89 -7.67
N GLY A 101 21.67 -4.38 -7.84
CA GLY A 101 20.61 -5.05 -8.59
C GLY A 101 19.71 -5.99 -7.79
N LEU A 102 19.99 -6.22 -6.51
CA LEU A 102 19.11 -6.96 -5.61
C LEU A 102 18.19 -6.05 -4.77
N ASP A 103 18.12 -4.76 -5.08
CA ASP A 103 17.22 -3.81 -4.40
C ASP A 103 15.76 -4.27 -4.45
N GLN A 104 15.38 -4.94 -5.53
CA GLN A 104 14.06 -5.55 -5.64
C GLN A 104 13.83 -6.61 -4.59
N PHE A 105 14.82 -7.32 -4.06
CA PHE A 105 14.62 -8.22 -2.93
C PHE A 105 14.66 -7.48 -1.61
N ALA A 106 15.57 -6.51 -1.46
CA ALA A 106 15.75 -5.71 -0.26
C ALA A 106 14.43 -5.03 0.18
N VAL A 107 13.71 -4.39 -0.74
CA VAL A 107 12.43 -3.74 -0.44
C VAL A 107 11.38 -4.73 0.08
N LYS A 108 11.35 -5.97 -0.43
CA LYS A 108 10.34 -6.95 0.02
C LYS A 108 10.75 -7.62 1.32
N THR A 109 12.04 -7.84 1.57
CA THR A 109 12.49 -8.32 2.88
C THR A 109 12.34 -7.24 3.95
N ASP A 110 12.44 -5.96 3.60
CA ASP A 110 12.14 -4.86 4.49
C ASP A 110 10.66 -4.85 4.92
N ASN A 111 9.75 -4.92 3.93
CA ASN A 111 8.31 -5.08 4.22
C ASN A 111 8.00 -6.36 5.04
N LEU A 112 8.71 -7.46 4.76
CA LEU A 112 8.57 -8.70 5.53
C LEU A 112 9.03 -8.52 6.98
N SER A 113 10.12 -7.80 7.22
CA SER A 113 10.59 -7.44 8.57
C SER A 113 9.55 -6.61 9.32
N LEU A 114 9.00 -5.60 8.66
CA LEU A 114 7.95 -4.73 9.21
C LEU A 114 6.71 -5.52 9.63
N VAL A 115 6.22 -6.40 8.76
CA VAL A 115 5.06 -7.25 9.04
C VAL A 115 5.39 -8.28 10.13
N ALA A 116 6.58 -8.89 10.10
CA ALA A 116 6.99 -9.85 11.11
C ALA A 116 7.12 -9.21 12.50
N SER A 117 7.59 -7.96 12.61
CA SER A 117 7.65 -7.25 13.89
C SER A 117 6.26 -6.92 14.44
N VAL A 118 5.31 -6.53 13.58
CA VAL A 118 3.89 -6.36 13.94
C VAL A 118 3.29 -7.66 14.48
N VAL A 119 3.50 -8.77 13.75
CA VAL A 119 3.02 -10.10 14.16
C VAL A 119 3.68 -10.52 15.49
N ALA A 120 4.97 -10.26 15.68
CA ALA A 120 5.67 -10.55 16.92
C ALA A 120 5.06 -9.80 18.12
N VAL A 121 4.77 -8.51 17.98
CA VAL A 121 4.08 -7.73 19.03
C VAL A 121 2.68 -8.30 19.30
N ALA A 122 1.92 -8.64 18.27
CA ALA A 122 0.59 -9.20 18.43
C ALA A 122 0.59 -10.54 19.19
N LEU A 123 1.62 -11.37 18.98
CA LEU A 123 1.76 -12.70 19.59
C LEU A 123 2.37 -12.65 21.00
N VAL A 124 3.22 -11.66 21.30
CA VAL A 124 3.92 -11.62 22.57
C VAL A 124 3.07 -11.08 23.72
N LEU A 125 2.12 -10.18 23.42
CA LEU A 125 1.19 -9.64 24.43
C LEU A 125 0.36 -10.76 25.10
N PRO A 126 -0.21 -11.74 24.37
CA PRO A 126 -0.83 -12.91 24.96
C PRO A 126 0.13 -13.87 25.67
N GLU A 127 1.35 -14.08 25.15
CA GLU A 127 2.31 -15.05 25.68
C GLU A 127 2.95 -14.60 27.01
N LYS A 128 2.89 -13.30 27.36
CA LYS A 128 3.42 -12.72 28.61
C LYS A 128 4.91 -12.99 28.86
N LYS A 129 5.70 -13.22 27.80
CA LYS A 129 7.15 -13.41 27.88
C LYS A 129 7.87 -12.07 27.81
N TRP A 130 8.22 -11.52 28.96
CA TRP A 130 8.71 -10.14 29.08
C TRP A 130 9.90 -9.82 28.16
N MET A 131 10.89 -10.71 28.04
CA MET A 131 12.04 -10.51 27.16
C MET A 131 11.62 -10.37 25.70
N TYR A 132 10.73 -11.24 25.24
CA TYR A 132 10.22 -11.17 23.88
C TYR A 132 9.37 -9.92 23.69
N SER A 133 8.63 -9.48 24.72
CA SER A 133 7.83 -8.26 24.65
C SER A 133 8.72 -7.04 24.45
N VAL A 134 9.81 -6.94 25.22
CA VAL A 134 10.77 -5.83 25.11
C VAL A 134 11.40 -5.83 23.71
N VAL A 135 11.88 -6.98 23.22
CA VAL A 135 12.51 -7.08 21.90
C VAL A 135 11.52 -6.77 20.78
N ALA A 136 10.31 -7.32 20.82
CA ALA A 136 9.29 -7.08 19.80
C ALA A 136 8.83 -5.62 19.76
N LEU A 137 8.60 -5.01 20.93
CA LEU A 137 8.21 -3.60 21.02
C LEU A 137 9.33 -2.67 20.59
N ALA A 138 10.58 -2.96 20.95
CA ALA A 138 11.73 -2.20 20.49
C ALA A 138 11.88 -2.27 18.97
N LEU A 139 11.75 -3.47 18.39
CA LEU A 139 11.85 -3.68 16.95
C LEU A 139 10.73 -2.99 16.17
N PHE A 140 9.49 -3.15 16.64
CA PHE A 140 8.33 -2.47 16.06
C PHE A 140 8.44 -0.94 16.19
N GLY A 141 8.90 -0.45 17.34
CA GLY A 141 9.14 0.98 17.57
C GLY A 141 10.23 1.55 16.66
N ALA A 142 11.33 0.82 16.47
CA ALA A 142 12.40 1.22 15.54
C ALA A 142 11.90 1.29 14.10
N ASN A 143 11.14 0.28 13.64
CA ASN A 143 10.55 0.29 12.31
C ASN A 143 9.55 1.44 12.14
N LEU A 144 8.68 1.69 13.12
CA LEU A 144 7.75 2.83 13.07
C LEU A 144 8.48 4.17 13.03
N PHE A 145 9.57 4.31 13.79
CA PHE A 145 10.38 5.52 13.78
C PHE A 145 11.04 5.74 12.41
N GLN A 146 11.60 4.68 11.81
CA GLN A 146 12.16 4.73 10.46
C GLN A 146 11.08 5.10 9.41
N SER A 147 9.89 4.51 9.50
CA SER A 147 8.75 4.88 8.66
C SER A 147 8.35 6.34 8.86
N PHE A 148 8.37 6.85 10.09
CA PHE A 148 8.02 8.23 10.42
C PHE A 148 8.95 9.24 9.77
N ILE A 149 10.27 9.02 9.82
CA ILE A 149 11.25 9.91 9.19
C ILE A 149 11.33 9.77 7.66
N SER A 150 10.82 8.67 7.10
CA SER A 150 10.85 8.43 5.65
C SER A 150 9.92 9.36 4.83
N GLY A 151 8.95 9.99 5.49
CA GLY A 151 7.91 10.79 4.83
C GLY A 151 6.85 9.96 4.10
N TRP A 152 6.83 8.63 4.25
CA TRP A 152 5.80 7.75 3.70
C TRP A 152 4.70 7.47 4.73
N LYS A 153 3.50 8.02 4.47
CA LYS A 153 2.33 7.87 5.36
C LYS A 153 1.89 6.40 5.48
N GLU A 154 1.99 5.64 4.40
CA GLU A 154 1.53 4.25 4.34
C GLU A 154 2.37 3.35 5.24
N ASP A 155 3.67 3.61 5.34
CA ASP A 155 4.63 2.79 6.09
C ASP A 155 4.44 2.96 7.61
N ILE A 156 3.63 3.92 8.04
CA ILE A 156 3.19 4.15 9.43
C ILE A 156 1.78 3.60 9.65
N LEU A 157 0.84 3.92 8.75
CA LEU A 157 -0.56 3.53 8.90
C LEU A 157 -0.77 2.03 8.76
N VAL A 158 -0.12 1.37 7.78
CA VAL A 158 -0.34 -0.06 7.53
C VAL A 158 0.08 -0.93 8.72
N PRO A 159 1.27 -0.76 9.33
CA PRO A 159 1.65 -1.54 10.50
C PRO A 159 0.70 -1.37 11.68
N LEU A 160 0.18 -0.16 11.92
CA LEU A 160 -0.77 0.11 13.00
C LEU A 160 -2.14 -0.52 12.73
N ILE A 161 -2.65 -0.42 11.50
CA ILE A 161 -3.90 -1.09 11.09
C ILE A 161 -3.75 -2.61 11.23
N LEU A 162 -2.62 -3.16 10.79
CA LEU A 162 -2.34 -4.59 10.88
C LEU A 162 -2.24 -5.04 12.35
N LEU A 163 -1.56 -4.28 13.21
CA LEU A 163 -1.47 -4.57 14.64
C LEU A 163 -2.86 -4.56 15.28
N GLY A 164 -3.67 -3.54 14.98
CA GLY A 164 -5.06 -3.45 15.43
C GLY A 164 -5.88 -4.66 14.99
N ALA A 165 -5.79 -5.04 13.71
CA ALA A 165 -6.50 -6.20 13.16
C ALA A 165 -6.11 -7.52 13.85
N LEU A 166 -4.82 -7.73 14.14
CA LEU A 166 -4.33 -8.93 14.82
C LEU A 166 -4.70 -8.97 16.31
N LEU A 167 -4.73 -7.82 16.98
CA LEU A 167 -5.10 -7.72 18.40
C LEU A 167 -6.61 -7.71 18.62
N TYR A 168 -7.41 -7.32 17.62
CA TYR A 168 -8.86 -7.15 17.74
C TYR A 168 -9.60 -8.37 18.31
N PRO A 169 -9.33 -9.63 17.88
CA PRO A 169 -10.06 -10.79 18.41
C PRO A 169 -9.95 -10.95 19.93
N ARG A 170 -8.85 -10.48 20.53
CA ARG A 170 -8.55 -10.63 21.96
C ARG A 170 -8.78 -9.35 22.77
N TYR A 171 -8.51 -8.18 22.18
CA TYR A 171 -8.52 -6.88 22.86
C TYR A 171 -9.49 -5.90 22.18
N LYS A 172 -10.73 -6.34 21.91
CA LYS A 172 -11.75 -5.57 21.19
C LYS A 172 -11.88 -4.10 21.65
N LYS A 173 -12.10 -3.88 22.95
CA LYS A 173 -12.34 -2.52 23.48
C LYS A 173 -11.08 -1.63 23.38
N PRO A 174 -9.90 -2.04 23.88
CA PRO A 174 -8.68 -1.23 23.71
C PRO A 174 -8.35 -0.94 22.24
N VAL A 175 -8.46 -1.93 21.36
CA VAL A 175 -8.17 -1.75 19.93
C VAL A 175 -9.13 -0.76 19.28
N ILE A 176 -10.44 -0.83 19.58
CA ILE A 176 -11.40 0.14 19.03
C ILE A 176 -11.09 1.55 19.56
N VAL A 177 -10.91 1.72 20.87
CA VAL A 177 -10.72 3.05 21.46
C VAL A 177 -9.37 3.65 21.08
N LEU A 178 -8.27 2.98 21.41
CA LEU A 178 -6.93 3.47 21.14
C LEU A 178 -6.64 3.49 19.65
N GLY A 179 -7.05 2.45 18.92
CA GLY A 179 -6.87 2.41 17.46
C GLY A 179 -7.61 3.54 16.75
N SER A 180 -8.85 3.86 17.15
CA SER A 180 -9.58 4.99 16.55
C SER A 180 -8.91 6.33 16.89
N ILE A 181 -8.52 6.55 18.15
CA ILE A 181 -7.83 7.77 18.57
C ILE A 181 -6.51 7.93 17.79
N SER A 182 -5.70 6.88 17.72
CA SER A 182 -4.44 6.90 16.98
C SER A 182 -4.64 7.12 15.48
N LEU A 183 -5.63 6.47 14.85
CA LEU A 183 -5.92 6.66 13.43
C LEU A 183 -6.41 8.08 13.13
N VAL A 184 -7.31 8.64 13.94
CA VAL A 184 -7.76 10.02 13.78
C VAL A 184 -6.58 10.97 13.95
N PHE A 185 -5.79 10.81 15.02
CA PHE A 185 -4.61 11.64 15.24
C PHE A 185 -3.65 11.59 14.04
N LEU A 186 -3.33 10.39 13.54
CA LEU A 186 -2.43 10.23 12.41
C LEU A 186 -3.01 10.78 11.11
N LEU A 187 -4.32 10.65 10.86
CA LEU A 187 -4.95 11.22 9.66
C LEU A 187 -4.89 12.75 9.65
N PHE A 188 -4.85 13.40 10.82
CA PHE A 188 -4.73 14.86 10.93
C PHE A 188 -3.28 15.37 10.98
N VAL A 189 -2.34 14.57 11.52
CA VAL A 189 -0.95 15.00 11.70
C VAL A 189 -0.06 14.56 10.55
N LEU A 190 -0.21 13.32 10.05
CA LEU A 190 0.67 12.77 9.03
C LEU A 190 0.65 13.58 7.71
N PRO A 191 -0.49 14.05 7.17
CA PRO A 191 -0.47 14.80 5.92
C PRO A 191 0.39 16.05 6.01
N PHE A 192 0.22 16.82 7.09
CA PHE A 192 1.00 18.02 7.35
C PHE A 192 2.50 17.70 7.49
N PHE A 193 2.80 16.74 8.36
CA PHE A 193 4.17 16.34 8.67
C PHE A 193 4.91 15.79 7.44
N THR A 194 4.27 14.91 6.67
CA THR A 194 4.86 14.29 5.47
C THR A 194 5.05 15.29 4.33
N ASN A 195 4.18 16.30 4.19
CA ASN A 195 4.36 17.34 3.18
C ASN A 195 5.67 18.12 3.41
N ILE A 196 5.96 18.49 4.67
CA ILE A 196 7.19 19.24 5.00
C ILE A 196 8.43 18.38 4.79
N ILE A 197 8.44 17.13 5.30
CA ILE A 197 9.57 16.21 5.09
C ILE A 197 9.84 16.02 3.60
N ARG A 198 8.80 15.84 2.78
CA ARG A 198 8.96 15.64 1.33
C ARG A 198 9.49 16.89 0.65
N GLU A 199 9.02 18.07 1.03
CA GLU A 199 9.50 19.32 0.47
C GLU A 199 11.00 19.53 0.74
N GLN A 200 11.47 19.22 1.94
CA GLN A 200 12.87 19.46 2.32
C GLN A 200 13.81 18.30 1.98
N SER A 201 13.41 17.07 2.29
CA SER A 201 14.27 15.89 2.13
C SER A 201 14.37 15.43 0.68
N TRP A 202 13.27 15.39 -0.07
CA TRP A 202 13.31 14.89 -1.45
C TRP A 202 13.89 15.91 -2.44
N GLN A 203 13.93 17.19 -2.06
CA GLN A 203 14.64 18.23 -2.80
C GLN A 203 16.14 18.29 -2.43
N GLY A 204 16.62 17.40 -1.56
CA GLY A 204 18.01 17.33 -1.13
C GLY A 204 18.44 18.52 -0.26
N GLN A 205 17.50 19.25 0.33
CA GLN A 205 17.77 20.44 1.14
C GLN A 205 18.17 20.09 2.58
N ALA A 206 17.72 18.94 3.10
CA ALA A 206 18.04 18.48 4.44
C ALA A 206 18.10 16.94 4.55
N GLU A 207 18.90 16.44 5.49
CA GLU A 207 18.86 15.04 5.92
C GLU A 207 17.48 14.70 6.52
N ALA A 208 17.01 13.46 6.35
CA ALA A 208 15.66 13.05 6.76
C ALA A 208 15.36 13.31 8.26
N THR A 209 16.37 13.19 9.12
CA THR A 209 16.26 13.47 10.56
C THR A 209 16.08 14.95 10.84
N THR A 210 16.84 15.82 10.18
CA THR A 210 16.71 17.28 10.28
C THR A 210 15.36 17.74 9.75
N ALA A 211 14.95 17.24 8.57
CA ALA A 211 13.64 17.55 7.99
C ALA A 211 12.48 17.14 8.91
N ALA A 212 12.62 16.01 9.62
CA ALA A 212 11.63 15.56 10.59
C ALA A 212 11.55 16.48 11.83
N LEU A 213 12.68 17.00 12.31
CA LEU A 213 12.70 17.95 13.43
C LEU A 213 12.08 19.29 13.03
N GLU A 214 12.41 19.81 11.85
CA GLU A 214 11.82 21.04 11.32
C GLU A 214 10.31 20.89 11.08
N ALA A 215 9.87 19.75 10.56
CA ALA A 215 8.44 19.45 10.42
C ALA A 215 7.71 19.41 11.77
N PHE A 216 8.38 18.93 12.83
CA PHE A 216 7.82 18.92 14.19
C PHE A 216 7.73 20.33 14.79
N GLU A 217 8.76 21.15 14.63
CA GLU A 217 8.76 22.54 15.08
C GLU A 217 7.69 23.36 14.34
N THR A 218 7.58 23.17 13.02
CA THR A 218 6.55 23.81 12.20
C THR A 218 5.15 23.38 12.63
N LEU A 219 4.94 22.10 12.96
CA LEU A 219 3.67 21.59 13.48
C LEU A 219 3.30 22.22 14.83
N GLN A 220 4.27 22.43 15.71
CA GLN A 220 4.05 23.08 17.02
C GLN A 220 3.66 24.56 16.88
N ASN A 221 4.18 25.23 15.85
CA ASN A 221 3.96 26.65 15.60
C ASN A 221 2.79 26.93 14.64
N ALA A 222 2.26 25.90 13.95
CA ALA A 222 1.17 26.05 13.01
C ALA A 222 -0.14 26.46 13.69
N SER A 223 -0.85 27.42 13.10
CA SER A 223 -2.16 27.82 13.57
C SER A 223 -3.20 26.71 13.32
N SER A 224 -4.25 26.67 14.13
CA SER A 224 -5.35 25.71 13.94
C SER A 224 -6.02 25.83 12.57
N LYS A 225 -6.00 27.04 11.97
CA LYS A 225 -6.54 27.29 10.63
C LYS A 225 -5.68 26.66 9.54
N GLU A 226 -4.36 26.86 9.58
CA GLU A 226 -3.44 26.25 8.62
C GLU A 226 -3.52 24.73 8.66
N LEU A 227 -3.59 24.14 9.87
CA LEU A 227 -3.78 22.71 10.03
C LEU A 227 -5.12 22.23 9.46
N ALA A 228 -6.20 22.99 9.66
CA ALA A 228 -7.51 22.64 9.09
C ALA A 228 -7.51 22.72 7.56
N ASP A 229 -6.90 23.76 6.97
CA ASP A 229 -6.86 23.95 5.52
C ASP A 229 -6.02 22.87 4.83
N VAL A 230 -4.85 22.52 5.40
CA VAL A 230 -4.01 21.42 4.89
C VAL A 230 -4.75 20.07 4.98
N ASN A 231 -5.41 19.82 6.12
CA ASN A 231 -6.14 18.56 6.32
C ASN A 231 -7.36 18.44 5.42
N TRP A 232 -8.12 19.52 5.22
CA TRP A 232 -9.25 19.50 4.30
C TRP A 232 -8.80 19.24 2.86
N ASN A 233 -7.76 19.93 2.40
CA ASN A 233 -7.18 19.69 1.07
C ASN A 233 -6.69 18.25 0.91
N PHE A 234 -6.07 17.69 1.96
CA PHE A 234 -5.69 16.28 1.96
C PHE A 234 -6.92 15.36 1.81
N LEU A 235 -7.95 15.54 2.63
CA LEU A 235 -9.17 14.73 2.59
C LEU A 235 -9.88 14.78 1.23
N VAL A 236 -9.89 15.94 0.58
CA VAL A 236 -10.61 16.17 -0.68
C VAL A 236 -9.82 15.70 -1.91
N PHE A 237 -8.51 15.93 -1.95
CA PHE A 237 -7.71 15.77 -3.18
C PHE A 237 -6.62 14.70 -3.12
N ARG A 238 -6.25 14.22 -1.91
CA ARG A 238 -5.15 13.25 -1.71
C ARG A 238 -5.58 11.97 -1.02
N PHE A 239 -6.66 12.03 -0.25
CA PHE A 239 -7.25 10.87 0.38
C PHE A 239 -8.17 10.12 -0.58
N SER A 240 -8.83 10.85 -1.48
CA SER A 240 -9.53 10.33 -2.65
C SER A 240 -8.85 10.79 -3.93
N GLU A 241 -8.71 9.89 -4.90
CA GLU A 241 -8.17 10.19 -6.24
C GLU A 241 -9.28 10.28 -7.30
N ILE A 242 -10.54 10.34 -6.87
CA ILE A 242 -11.70 10.33 -7.76
C ILE A 242 -11.71 11.50 -8.75
N SER A 243 -11.21 12.68 -8.35
CA SER A 243 -11.12 13.84 -9.24
C SER A 243 -10.12 13.62 -10.38
N ASN A 244 -9.03 12.91 -10.11
CA ASN A 244 -8.09 12.52 -11.16
C ASN A 244 -8.76 11.53 -12.11
N PHE A 245 -9.56 10.60 -11.59
CA PHE A 245 -10.30 9.67 -12.44
C PHE A 245 -11.29 10.39 -13.37
N VAL A 246 -12.03 11.38 -12.86
CA VAL A 246 -12.91 12.22 -13.69
C VAL A 246 -12.13 12.84 -14.86
N LYS A 247 -10.98 13.47 -14.59
CA LYS A 247 -10.14 14.04 -15.66
C LYS A 247 -9.69 13.01 -16.70
N TYR A 248 -9.36 11.78 -16.28
CA TYR A 248 -9.03 10.71 -17.21
C TYR A 248 -10.22 10.30 -18.08
N MET A 249 -11.43 10.23 -17.51
CA MET A 249 -12.66 9.91 -18.25
C MET A 249 -13.08 11.02 -19.22
N GLU A 250 -12.83 12.28 -18.85
CA GLU A 250 -13.06 13.43 -19.74
C GLU A 250 -12.11 13.40 -20.94
N ASN A 251 -10.85 13.01 -20.72
CA ASN A 251 -9.84 13.02 -21.78
C ASN A 251 -9.88 11.76 -22.66
N VAL A 252 -10.24 10.60 -22.11
CA VAL A 252 -10.26 9.31 -22.80
C VAL A 252 -11.68 8.74 -22.79
N PRO A 253 -12.32 8.52 -23.94
CA PRO A 253 -11.73 8.48 -25.28
C PRO A 253 -11.83 9.80 -26.09
N ALA A 254 -12.37 10.88 -25.52
CA ALA A 254 -12.78 12.06 -26.30
C ALA A 254 -11.62 12.76 -27.02
N ASN A 255 -10.47 12.93 -26.37
CA ASN A 255 -9.30 13.63 -26.91
C ASN A 255 -8.20 12.68 -27.39
N ARG A 256 -8.25 11.41 -26.98
CA ARG A 256 -7.31 10.37 -27.41
C ARG A 256 -7.90 8.97 -27.23
N PRO A 257 -7.52 8.00 -28.08
CA PRO A 257 -7.98 6.62 -27.95
C PRO A 257 -7.48 5.98 -26.66
N PHE A 258 -8.09 4.84 -26.30
CA PHE A 258 -7.62 4.00 -25.21
C PHE A 258 -6.16 3.55 -25.46
N TYR A 259 -5.45 3.24 -24.37
CA TYR A 259 -4.06 2.76 -24.40
C TYR A 259 -3.93 1.28 -24.82
N ASP A 260 -5.05 0.56 -24.95
CA ASP A 260 -5.08 -0.86 -25.30
C ASP A 260 -4.10 -1.70 -24.46
N TRP A 261 -3.13 -2.37 -25.11
CA TRP A 261 -2.16 -3.25 -24.46
C TRP A 261 -0.91 -2.54 -23.94
N GLN A 262 -0.75 -1.24 -24.19
CA GLN A 262 0.49 -0.50 -23.87
C GLN A 262 0.85 -0.59 -22.39
N ILE A 263 -0.12 -0.43 -21.49
CA ILE A 263 0.07 -0.51 -20.03
C ILE A 263 0.53 -1.92 -19.61
N ILE A 264 0.03 -2.95 -20.28
CA ILE A 264 0.38 -4.35 -20.01
C ILE A 264 1.81 -4.63 -20.49
N ASP A 265 2.16 -4.18 -21.70
CA ASP A 265 3.50 -4.34 -22.27
C ASP A 265 4.57 -3.65 -21.41
N GLN A 266 4.27 -2.43 -20.95
CA GLN A 266 5.10 -1.67 -20.01
C GLN A 266 5.29 -2.45 -18.69
N GLY A 267 4.24 -3.10 -18.19
CA GLY A 267 4.34 -3.96 -17.01
C GLY A 267 5.29 -5.14 -17.20
N PHE A 268 5.28 -5.78 -18.36
CA PHE A 268 6.22 -6.86 -18.67
C PHE A 268 7.66 -6.37 -18.78
N LEU A 269 7.88 -5.21 -19.41
CA LEU A 269 9.21 -4.57 -19.46
C LEU A 269 9.75 -4.24 -18.06
N ASN A 270 8.88 -3.88 -17.12
CA ASN A 270 9.29 -3.56 -15.76
C ASN A 270 9.85 -4.76 -14.98
N ILE A 271 9.45 -5.99 -15.31
CA ILE A 271 9.91 -7.22 -14.61
C ILE A 271 11.42 -7.36 -14.70
N LEU A 272 12.00 -7.02 -15.85
CA LEU A 272 13.41 -7.21 -16.13
C LEU A 272 14.26 -6.34 -15.20
N PRO A 273 15.23 -6.94 -14.47
CA PRO A 273 16.10 -6.17 -13.59
C PRO A 273 17.07 -5.35 -14.43
N ARG A 274 17.40 -4.14 -13.96
CA ARG A 274 18.33 -3.23 -14.66
C ARG A 274 19.72 -3.82 -14.85
N THR A 275 20.13 -4.79 -14.03
CA THR A 275 21.40 -5.50 -14.20
C THR A 275 21.44 -6.34 -15.47
N LEU A 276 20.31 -6.93 -15.89
CA LEU A 276 20.21 -7.70 -17.12
C LEU A 276 19.85 -6.81 -18.33
N PHE A 277 19.14 -5.71 -18.09
CA PHE A 277 18.73 -4.75 -19.11
C PHE A 277 19.02 -3.31 -18.65
N PRO A 278 20.27 -2.83 -18.80
CA PRO A 278 20.69 -1.51 -18.32
C PRO A 278 19.92 -0.37 -18.98
N ASP A 279 19.68 -0.48 -20.28
CA ASP A 279 19.01 0.53 -21.12
C ASP A 279 17.49 0.53 -20.97
N LYS A 280 16.93 -0.22 -20.00
CA LYS A 280 15.48 -0.27 -19.82
C LYS A 280 14.93 1.13 -19.50
N PRO A 281 13.80 1.53 -20.11
CA PRO A 281 13.16 2.80 -19.83
C PRO A 281 12.88 3.01 -18.33
N ASN A 282 12.89 4.27 -17.90
CA ASN A 282 12.43 4.59 -16.55
C ASN A 282 10.91 4.46 -16.49
N MET A 283 10.45 3.41 -15.82
CA MET A 283 9.03 3.11 -15.66
C MET A 283 8.23 4.23 -14.99
N GLU A 284 8.83 4.95 -14.04
CA GLU A 284 8.17 6.10 -13.44
C GLU A 284 7.98 7.21 -14.48
N ALA A 285 8.97 7.45 -15.34
CA ALA A 285 8.83 8.43 -16.42
C ALA A 285 7.72 8.02 -17.42
N MET A 286 7.64 6.73 -17.78
CA MET A 286 6.60 6.23 -18.70
C MET A 286 5.19 6.37 -18.12
N VAL A 287 5.02 6.09 -16.82
CA VAL A 287 3.73 6.28 -16.16
C VAL A 287 3.39 7.78 -16.06
N MET A 288 4.38 8.63 -15.77
CA MET A 288 4.17 10.08 -15.68
C MET A 288 3.86 10.73 -17.04
N GLU A 289 4.35 10.18 -18.15
CA GLU A 289 3.95 10.59 -19.50
C GLU A 289 2.44 10.46 -19.69
N ARG A 290 1.86 9.32 -19.29
CA ARG A 290 0.39 9.12 -19.27
C ARG A 290 -0.33 10.15 -18.40
N VAL A 291 0.23 10.51 -17.25
CA VAL A 291 -0.36 11.52 -16.34
C VAL A 291 -0.38 12.91 -17.02
N LEU A 292 0.67 13.25 -17.76
CA LEU A 292 0.81 14.52 -18.49
C LEU A 292 -0.09 14.59 -19.72
N GLU A 293 -0.11 13.52 -20.53
CA GLU A 293 -0.97 13.41 -21.72
C GLU A 293 -2.46 13.58 -21.41
N ASN A 294 -2.87 13.24 -20.18
CA ASN A 294 -4.24 13.37 -19.72
C ASN A 294 -4.49 14.60 -18.84
N GLY A 295 -3.55 15.56 -18.78
CA GLY A 295 -3.74 16.84 -18.11
C GLY A 295 -3.97 16.74 -16.59
N ILE A 296 -3.53 15.64 -15.96
CA ILE A 296 -3.66 15.46 -14.51
C ILE A 296 -2.72 16.42 -13.78
N ILE A 297 -1.51 16.57 -14.30
CA ILE A 297 -0.49 17.50 -13.82
C ILE A 297 0.06 18.32 -14.99
N GLU A 298 0.66 19.46 -14.67
CA GLU A 298 1.35 20.30 -15.64
C GLU A 298 2.85 19.95 -15.72
N TRP A 299 3.47 20.24 -16.87
CA TRP A 299 4.88 19.93 -17.14
C TRP A 299 5.86 20.50 -16.10
N TYR A 300 5.57 21.68 -15.54
CA TYR A 300 6.43 22.27 -14.51
C TYR A 300 6.37 21.53 -13.16
N SER A 301 5.40 20.64 -12.96
CA SER A 301 5.19 19.89 -11.72
C SER A 301 5.78 18.47 -11.74
N VAL A 302 6.31 18.01 -12.87
CA VAL A 302 6.75 16.61 -13.09
C VAL A 302 7.81 16.15 -12.08
N GLY A 303 8.69 17.04 -11.62
CA GLY A 303 9.70 16.74 -10.60
C GLY A 303 9.22 16.88 -9.15
N LYS A 304 7.97 17.32 -8.92
CA LYS A 304 7.45 17.70 -7.60
C LYS A 304 6.29 16.82 -7.13
N VAL A 305 5.68 16.03 -8.02
CA VAL A 305 4.53 15.19 -7.68
C VAL A 305 4.66 13.78 -8.27
N SER A 306 4.39 12.76 -7.45
CA SER A 306 4.16 11.39 -7.91
C SER A 306 2.65 11.15 -7.93
N ALA A 307 2.03 11.29 -9.10
CA ALA A 307 0.59 11.19 -9.31
C ALA A 307 0.24 9.98 -10.19
N LYS A 308 0.72 8.80 -9.77
CA LYS A 308 0.55 7.56 -10.52
C LYS A 308 -0.94 7.18 -10.58
N PRO A 309 -1.48 6.81 -11.76
CA PRO A 309 -2.85 6.34 -11.85
C PRO A 309 -3.04 5.06 -11.01
N GLN A 310 -4.26 4.88 -10.50
CA GLN A 310 -4.62 3.66 -9.79
C GLN A 310 -5.01 2.56 -10.78
N LEU A 311 -4.93 1.31 -10.34
CA LEU A 311 -5.35 0.14 -11.09
C LEU A 311 -6.72 0.27 -11.81
N VAL A 312 -7.72 0.85 -11.13
CA VAL A 312 -9.08 1.05 -11.70
C VAL A 312 -9.02 1.95 -12.92
N VAL A 313 -8.24 3.02 -12.80
CA VAL A 313 -7.98 4.01 -13.84
C VAL A 313 -7.17 3.39 -14.97
N ASP A 314 -6.11 2.63 -14.68
CA ASP A 314 -5.33 1.93 -15.71
C ASP A 314 -6.19 0.95 -16.52
N GLY A 315 -7.08 0.22 -15.85
CA GLY A 315 -8.06 -0.63 -16.52
C GLY A 315 -8.97 0.17 -17.43
N TYR A 316 -9.52 1.29 -16.93
CA TYR A 316 -10.37 2.19 -17.74
C TYR A 316 -9.61 2.74 -18.96
N LEU A 317 -8.39 3.22 -18.74
CA LEU A 317 -7.52 3.78 -19.76
C LEU A 317 -7.12 2.75 -20.83
N SER A 318 -7.11 1.46 -20.48
CA SER A 318 -6.79 0.38 -21.43
C SER A 318 -8.00 -0.03 -22.27
N PHE A 319 -9.16 -0.31 -21.64
CA PHE A 319 -10.31 -0.92 -22.33
C PHE A 319 -11.67 -0.40 -21.82
N GLY A 320 -11.73 0.83 -21.31
CA GLY A 320 -12.92 1.44 -20.72
C GLY A 320 -13.45 0.68 -19.51
N MET A 321 -14.77 0.71 -19.32
CA MET A 321 -15.44 0.03 -18.19
C MET A 321 -15.07 -1.46 -18.08
N PHE A 322 -14.93 -2.15 -19.22
CA PHE A 322 -14.53 -3.57 -19.24
C PHE A 322 -13.11 -3.75 -18.69
N GLY A 323 -12.18 -2.85 -19.01
CA GLY A 323 -10.82 -2.91 -18.50
C GLY A 323 -10.73 -2.68 -17.00
N SER A 324 -11.49 -1.74 -16.42
CA SER A 324 -11.57 -1.56 -14.96
C SER A 324 -12.06 -2.84 -14.26
N TRP A 325 -13.07 -3.50 -14.84
CA TRP A 325 -13.53 -4.80 -14.34
C TRP A 325 -12.44 -5.86 -14.46
N LEU A 326 -11.84 -6.02 -15.64
CA LEU A 326 -10.86 -7.07 -15.93
C LEU A 326 -9.62 -6.98 -15.03
N PHE A 327 -9.04 -5.78 -14.92
CA PHE A 327 -7.81 -5.56 -14.15
C PHE A 327 -8.06 -5.84 -12.66
N CYS A 328 -9.15 -5.34 -12.10
CA CYS A 328 -9.51 -5.61 -10.70
C CYS A 328 -9.87 -7.08 -10.45
N PHE A 329 -10.57 -7.73 -11.38
CA PHE A 329 -10.82 -9.17 -11.32
C PHE A 329 -9.52 -9.98 -11.26
N LEU A 330 -8.57 -9.67 -12.15
CA LEU A 330 -7.25 -10.33 -12.18
C LEU A 330 -6.50 -10.10 -10.87
N ILE A 331 -6.47 -8.88 -10.33
CA ILE A 331 -5.84 -8.62 -9.04
C ILE A 331 -6.50 -9.38 -7.91
N GLY A 332 -7.83 -9.52 -7.92
CA GLY A 332 -8.55 -10.33 -6.94
C GLY A 332 -8.14 -11.80 -7.00
N LEU A 333 -8.06 -12.34 -8.21
CA LEU A 333 -7.63 -13.71 -8.47
C LEU A 333 -6.18 -13.93 -8.01
N LEU A 334 -5.25 -13.06 -8.42
CA LEU A 334 -3.83 -13.14 -8.06
C LEU A 334 -3.63 -12.99 -6.56
N SER A 335 -4.35 -12.08 -5.91
CA SER A 335 -4.29 -11.86 -4.47
C SER A 335 -4.69 -13.13 -3.69
N ALA A 336 -5.87 -13.70 -4.00
CA ALA A 336 -6.34 -14.91 -3.34
C ALA A 336 -5.45 -16.13 -3.65
N PHE A 337 -5.02 -16.27 -4.92
CA PHE A 337 -4.09 -17.33 -5.33
C PHE A 337 -2.79 -17.27 -4.53
N SER A 338 -2.16 -16.09 -4.45
CA SER A 338 -0.90 -15.89 -3.72
C SER A 338 -1.04 -16.20 -2.25
N SER A 339 -2.15 -15.76 -1.63
CA SER A 339 -2.46 -16.08 -0.24
C SER A 339 -2.57 -17.59 -0.02
N VAL A 340 -3.34 -18.31 -0.85
CA VAL A 340 -3.50 -19.76 -0.73
C VAL A 340 -2.17 -20.50 -0.96
N VAL A 341 -1.32 -20.03 -1.88
CA VAL A 341 0.02 -20.61 -2.08
C VAL A 341 0.88 -20.39 -0.84
N ALA A 342 0.89 -19.19 -0.27
CA ALA A 342 1.65 -18.88 0.94
C ALA A 342 1.20 -19.76 2.13
N GLU A 343 -0.11 -19.93 2.36
CA GLU A 343 -0.63 -20.84 3.39
C GLU A 343 -0.19 -22.28 3.17
N ARG A 344 -0.18 -22.74 1.92
CA ARG A 344 0.23 -24.11 1.59
C ARG A 344 1.71 -24.35 1.80
N TRP A 345 2.56 -23.34 1.58
CA TRP A 345 4.01 -23.44 1.65
C TRP A 345 4.57 -23.16 3.04
N PHE A 346 3.97 -22.25 3.80
CA PHE A 346 4.49 -21.78 5.10
C PHE A 346 3.60 -22.11 6.30
N GLY A 347 2.41 -22.65 6.05
CA GLY A 347 1.55 -23.22 7.08
C GLY A 347 0.49 -22.27 7.61
N GLY A 348 -0.76 -22.58 7.28
CA GLY A 348 -1.96 -21.97 7.84
C GLY A 348 -2.04 -20.45 7.67
N TYR A 349 -3.10 -19.89 8.25
CA TYR A 349 -3.42 -18.47 8.10
C TYR A 349 -2.38 -17.54 8.72
N LEU A 350 -1.87 -17.86 9.92
CA LEU A 350 -0.95 -16.96 10.64
C LEU A 350 0.37 -16.75 9.90
N TRP A 351 1.06 -17.84 9.56
CA TRP A 351 2.38 -17.75 8.91
C TRP A 351 2.28 -17.50 7.42
N GLY A 352 1.40 -18.23 6.72
CA GLY A 352 1.22 -18.08 5.29
C GLY A 352 0.61 -16.73 4.92
N THR A 353 -0.65 -16.49 5.33
CA THR A 353 -1.35 -15.25 4.97
C THR A 353 -0.90 -14.06 5.80
N GLY A 354 -0.87 -14.20 7.12
CA GLY A 354 -0.64 -13.11 8.07
C GLY A 354 0.78 -12.56 8.01
N LEU A 355 1.78 -13.39 7.70
CA LEU A 355 3.18 -12.97 7.65
C LEU A 355 3.73 -12.96 6.22
N ILE A 356 3.81 -14.10 5.54
CA ILE A 356 4.50 -14.22 4.25
C ILE A 356 3.76 -13.46 3.14
N TYR A 357 2.48 -13.74 2.96
CA TYR A 357 1.67 -13.07 1.94
C TYR A 357 1.57 -11.56 2.22
N THR A 358 1.28 -11.19 3.47
CA THR A 358 1.13 -9.79 3.87
C THR A 358 2.44 -9.01 3.69
N GLY A 359 3.59 -9.59 4.07
CA GLY A 359 4.90 -8.95 3.92
C GLY A 359 5.38 -8.84 2.47
N LEU A 360 5.15 -9.88 1.65
CA LEU A 360 5.67 -9.92 0.29
C LEU A 360 4.71 -9.29 -0.74
N PHE A 361 3.40 -9.38 -0.54
CA PHE A 361 2.38 -9.00 -1.52
C PHE A 361 1.52 -7.81 -1.08
N GLN A 362 2.08 -6.93 -0.23
CA GLN A 362 1.39 -5.73 0.28
C GLN A 362 0.87 -4.80 -0.83
N VAL A 363 1.44 -4.85 -2.05
CA VAL A 363 0.96 -4.06 -3.19
C VAL A 363 -0.52 -4.32 -3.51
N PHE A 364 -1.01 -5.53 -3.28
CA PHE A 364 -2.43 -5.87 -3.49
C PHE A 364 -3.36 -5.20 -2.48
N TRP A 365 -2.82 -4.65 -1.39
CA TRP A 365 -3.57 -3.90 -0.39
C TRP A 365 -3.55 -2.42 -0.71
N ARG A 366 -2.37 -1.89 -1.03
CA ARG A 366 -2.15 -0.46 -1.30
C ARG A 366 -2.76 -0.02 -2.62
N GLY A 367 -2.77 -0.91 -3.61
CA GLY A 367 -2.98 -0.51 -4.99
C GLY A 367 -1.75 0.20 -5.55
N SER A 368 -1.60 0.15 -6.87
CA SER A 368 -0.62 0.92 -7.63
C SER A 368 -1.07 0.91 -9.10
N CYS A 369 -0.27 1.49 -9.98
CA CYS A 369 -0.45 1.27 -11.41
C CYS A 369 -0.04 -0.17 -11.78
N TRP A 370 -0.60 -0.68 -12.86
CA TRP A 370 -0.46 -2.07 -13.29
C TRP A 370 1.00 -2.50 -13.46
N GLU A 371 1.84 -1.59 -13.96
CA GLU A 371 3.24 -1.82 -14.26
C GLU A 371 4.06 -2.17 -13.01
N PHE A 372 3.78 -1.52 -11.89
CA PHE A 372 4.44 -1.85 -10.61
C PHE A 372 3.84 -3.10 -9.97
N ILE A 373 2.53 -3.33 -10.12
CA ILE A 373 1.88 -4.51 -9.56
C ILE A 373 2.45 -5.80 -10.15
N ILE A 374 2.60 -5.88 -11.48
CA ILE A 374 3.20 -7.06 -12.14
C ILE A 374 4.62 -7.31 -11.64
N ASN A 375 5.45 -6.27 -11.60
CA ASN A 375 6.83 -6.40 -11.13
C ASN A 375 6.87 -6.93 -9.69
N ILE A 376 6.12 -6.29 -8.78
CA ILE A 376 6.09 -6.71 -7.38
C ILE A 376 5.56 -8.13 -7.26
N PHE A 377 4.47 -8.48 -7.94
CA PHE A 377 3.91 -9.83 -7.93
C PHE A 377 4.95 -10.90 -8.28
N ILE A 378 5.67 -10.73 -9.39
CA ILE A 378 6.64 -11.73 -9.86
C ILE A 378 7.82 -11.85 -8.90
N TRP A 379 8.42 -10.72 -8.52
CA TRP A 379 9.57 -10.75 -7.61
C TRP A 379 9.20 -11.25 -6.21
N SER A 380 7.99 -10.98 -5.74
CA SER A 380 7.47 -11.53 -4.48
C SER A 380 7.26 -13.03 -4.56
N PHE A 381 6.84 -13.58 -5.70
CA PHE A 381 6.80 -15.03 -5.90
C PHE A 381 8.19 -15.67 -5.92
N ILE A 382 9.15 -15.04 -6.61
CA ILE A 382 10.54 -15.52 -6.64
C ILE A 382 11.10 -15.55 -5.23
N LEU A 383 10.97 -14.46 -4.46
CA LEU A 383 11.43 -14.39 -3.08
C LEU A 383 10.70 -15.40 -2.18
N MET A 384 9.38 -15.54 -2.32
CA MET A 384 8.61 -16.53 -1.58
C MET A 384 9.09 -17.95 -1.86
N ALA A 385 9.41 -18.28 -3.11
CA ALA A 385 9.97 -19.59 -3.47
C ALA A 385 11.37 -19.80 -2.89
N LEU A 386 12.23 -18.78 -2.91
CA LEU A 386 13.56 -18.82 -2.29
C LEU A 386 13.45 -19.06 -0.78
N LEU A 387 12.60 -18.30 -0.09
CA LEU A 387 12.35 -18.47 1.35
C LEU A 387 11.82 -19.88 1.67
N PHE A 388 10.94 -20.42 0.82
CA PHE A 388 10.42 -21.78 0.99
C PHE A 388 11.54 -22.83 0.90
N VAL A 389 12.40 -22.72 -0.11
CA VAL A 389 13.56 -23.62 -0.28
C VAL A 389 14.53 -23.47 0.90
N LEU A 390 14.83 -22.26 1.33
CA LEU A 390 15.72 -21.99 2.47
C LEU A 390 15.16 -22.58 3.77
N PHE A 391 13.91 -22.29 4.12
CA PHE A 391 13.31 -22.79 5.36
C PHE A 391 13.15 -24.31 5.36
N ARG A 392 12.94 -24.92 4.19
CA ARG A 392 12.99 -26.37 4.05
C ARG A 392 14.40 -26.91 4.24
N GLY A 393 15.41 -26.25 3.68
CA GLY A 393 16.83 -26.63 3.82
C GLY A 393 17.32 -26.57 5.26
N PHE A 394 16.89 -25.56 6.02
CA PHE A 394 17.21 -25.41 7.44
C PHE A 394 16.31 -26.23 8.39
N GLY A 395 15.33 -26.97 7.86
CA GLY A 395 14.44 -27.81 8.66
C GLY A 395 13.36 -27.06 9.46
N PHE A 396 13.12 -25.78 9.18
CA PHE A 396 12.02 -25.01 9.78
C PHE A 396 10.66 -25.43 9.25
N LEU A 397 10.59 -25.91 7.99
CA LEU A 397 9.38 -26.42 7.37
C LEU A 397 9.32 -27.94 7.41
N LYS A 398 8.28 -28.47 8.05
CA LYS A 398 7.97 -29.91 8.03
C LYS A 398 6.70 -30.17 7.22
N LYS A 399 6.65 -31.32 6.55
CA LYS A 399 5.47 -31.73 5.81
C LYS A 399 4.37 -32.12 6.79
N VAL A 400 3.17 -31.57 6.62
CA VAL A 400 1.99 -31.97 7.38
C VAL A 400 1.57 -33.34 6.85
N SER A 401 1.61 -34.37 7.71
CA SER A 401 1.25 -35.76 7.38
C SER A 401 -0.24 -35.92 7.15
#